data_AF-A0A6J2QTU0-F1
#
_entry.id   AF-A0A6J2QTU0-F1
#
_cell.length_a   1.000
_cell.length_b   1.000
_cell.length_c   1.000
_cell.angle_alpha   90.00
_cell.angle_beta   90.00
_cell.angle_gamma   90.00
#
_symmetry.space_group_name_H-M   'P 1'
#
loop_
_entity.id
_entity.type
_entity.pdbx_description
1 polymer ?
#
loop_
_entity_poly.entity_id
_entity_poly.type
_entity_poly.pdbx_seq_one_letter_code
_entity_poly.pdbx_strand_id
1 'polypeptide(L)'
;MQSAGKSLKEALCCAQGEDRLTVGVYESAKIMTDDPDSVSFCVLATDEEFECDIALQIHFTLIQSFCFDNDISIVRVSDMQRLAEIVGGKAEQLEDAHCILITNPANGSWEDPALEKLHLFCEESRRLNDWVPEISLPGR
;
A
#
# COMPACT_ATOMS: atom_id res chain seq x y z
N MET A 1 -6.94 -4.79 -14.94
CA MET A 1 -6.92 -5.54 -13.67
C MET A 1 -5.68 -6.43 -13.53
N GLN A 2 -5.39 -7.41 -14.42
CA GLN A 2 -4.15 -8.22 -14.31
C GLN A 2 -2.84 -7.42 -14.37
N SER A 3 -2.84 -6.25 -15.03
CA SER A 3 -1.69 -5.34 -15.09
C SER A 3 -1.39 -4.68 -13.74
N ALA A 4 -2.42 -4.29 -12.98
CA ALA A 4 -2.26 -3.55 -11.72
C ALA A 4 -1.62 -4.42 -10.63
N GLY A 5 -2.02 -5.69 -10.51
CA GLY A 5 -1.38 -6.63 -9.58
C GLY A 5 0.09 -6.87 -9.89
N LYS A 6 0.45 -6.97 -11.18
CA LYS A 6 1.86 -7.10 -11.59
C LYS A 6 2.65 -5.82 -11.28
N SER A 7 2.10 -4.65 -11.58
CA SER A 7 2.72 -3.37 -11.22
C SER A 7 2.88 -3.22 -9.70
N LEU A 8 1.88 -3.62 -8.91
CA LEU A 8 1.96 -3.57 -7.45
C LEU A 8 3.10 -4.43 -6.92
N LYS A 9 3.24 -5.67 -7.43
CA LYS A 9 4.36 -6.52 -7.09
C LYS A 9 5.71 -5.89 -7.47
N GLU A 10 5.84 -5.37 -8.68
CA GLU A 10 7.06 -4.73 -9.17
C GLU A 10 7.43 -3.51 -8.31
N ALA A 11 6.46 -2.65 -7.99
CA ALA A 11 6.65 -1.46 -7.16
C ALA A 11 7.07 -1.81 -5.73
N LEU A 12 6.44 -2.83 -5.13
CA LEU A 12 6.82 -3.32 -3.80
C LEU A 12 8.24 -3.88 -3.79
N CYS A 13 8.61 -4.71 -4.77
CA CYS A 13 9.98 -5.24 -4.85
C CYS A 13 11.02 -4.14 -5.08
N CYS A 14 10.70 -3.15 -5.92
CA CYS A 14 11.57 -2.00 -6.19
C CYS A 14 11.77 -1.15 -4.92
N ALA A 15 10.67 -0.73 -4.28
CA ALA A 15 10.70 0.02 -3.04
C ALA A 15 11.40 -0.73 -1.90
N GLN A 16 11.25 -2.05 -1.84
CA GLN A 16 11.98 -2.87 -0.88
C GLN A 16 13.49 -2.83 -1.11
N GLY A 17 13.93 -2.99 -2.36
CA GLY A 17 15.35 -2.95 -2.71
C GLY A 17 16.03 -1.61 -2.41
N GLU A 18 15.25 -0.54 -2.31
CA GLU A 18 15.69 0.82 -2.02
C GLU A 18 15.43 1.26 -0.57
N ASP A 19 14.96 0.36 0.30
CA ASP A 19 14.61 0.63 1.71
C ASP A 19 13.56 1.75 1.89
N ARG A 20 12.59 1.81 0.97
CA ARG A 20 11.49 2.80 0.94
C ARG A 20 10.14 2.22 1.36
N LEU A 21 10.13 1.01 1.92
CA LEU A 21 8.93 0.37 2.43
C LEU A 21 8.82 0.54 3.93
N THR A 22 7.63 0.92 4.36
CA THR A 22 7.20 0.81 5.76
C THR A 22 6.07 -0.18 5.84
N VAL A 23 6.15 -1.12 6.77
CA VAL A 23 5.16 -2.19 6.96
C VAL A 23 4.66 -2.09 8.40
N GLY A 24 3.34 -2.14 8.57
CA GLY A 24 2.69 -2.01 9.87
C GLY A 24 1.77 -0.79 9.92
N VAL A 25 0.61 -0.94 10.54
CA VAL A 25 -0.39 0.14 10.72
C VAL A 25 0.20 1.29 11.54
N TYR A 26 0.88 0.98 12.64
CA TYR A 26 1.42 1.99 13.55
C TYR A 26 2.60 2.74 12.96
N GLU A 27 3.53 2.02 12.34
CA GLU A 27 4.70 2.58 11.65
C GLU A 27 4.26 3.48 10.50
N SER A 28 3.26 3.05 9.73
CA SER A 28 2.68 3.83 8.65
C SER A 28 2.03 5.11 9.16
N ALA A 29 1.19 5.01 10.21
CA ALA A 29 0.57 6.17 10.84
C ALA A 29 1.60 7.17 11.40
N LYS A 30 2.72 6.66 11.93
CA LYS A 30 3.82 7.49 12.41
C LYS A 30 4.45 8.30 11.28
N ILE A 31 4.78 7.68 10.15
CA ILE A 31 5.34 8.39 8.99
C ILE A 31 4.36 9.41 8.45
N MET A 32 3.08 9.05 8.32
CA MET A 32 2.03 9.99 7.91
C MET A 32 1.94 11.21 8.85
N THR A 33 2.18 11.02 10.14
CA THR A 33 2.16 12.12 11.12
C THR A 33 3.44 12.97 11.06
N ASP A 34 4.59 12.33 10.91
CA ASP A 34 5.90 12.98 10.99
C ASP A 34 6.29 13.66 9.66
N ASP A 35 5.99 13.04 8.51
CA ASP A 35 6.39 13.49 7.17
C ASP A 35 5.40 13.00 6.06
N PRO A 36 4.19 13.60 5.95
CA PRO A 36 3.20 13.26 4.93
C PRO A 36 3.72 13.32 3.50
N ASP A 37 4.53 14.34 3.22
CA ASP A 37 5.01 14.66 1.86
C ASP A 37 5.98 13.59 1.32
N SER A 38 6.56 12.78 2.23
CA SER A 38 7.37 11.63 1.85
C SER A 38 6.55 10.45 1.32
N VAL A 39 5.26 10.37 1.62
CA VAL A 39 4.43 9.20 1.29
C VAL A 39 3.92 9.30 -0.13
N SER A 40 4.20 8.29 -0.95
CA SER A 40 3.78 8.23 -2.35
C SER A 40 2.53 7.34 -2.52
N PHE A 41 2.54 6.17 -1.89
CA PHE A 41 1.52 5.15 -2.13
C PHE A 41 1.24 4.32 -0.87
N CYS A 42 -0.03 3.95 -0.67
CA CYS A 42 -0.49 3.18 0.47
C CYS A 42 -1.20 1.89 0.03
N VAL A 43 -0.89 0.78 0.70
CA VAL A 43 -1.57 -0.51 0.53
C VAL A 43 -2.21 -0.88 1.85
N LEU A 44 -3.51 -1.14 1.84
CA LEU A 44 -4.22 -1.76 2.97
C LEU A 44 -4.44 -3.23 2.67
N ALA A 45 -4.06 -4.09 3.60
CA ALA A 45 -4.16 -5.53 3.46
C ALA A 45 -5.03 -6.13 4.55
N THR A 46 -6.07 -6.86 4.17
CA THR A 46 -6.98 -7.50 5.12
C THR A 46 -7.56 -8.76 4.51
N ASP A 47 -7.38 -9.88 5.20
CA ASP A 47 -8.07 -11.13 4.88
C ASP A 47 -9.44 -11.16 5.60
N GLU A 48 -10.32 -12.09 5.20
CA GLU A 48 -11.68 -12.24 5.74
C GLU A 48 -11.71 -12.40 7.28
N GLU A 49 -10.67 -13.00 7.86
CA GLU A 49 -10.53 -13.20 9.31
C GLU A 49 -10.48 -11.87 10.10
N PHE A 50 -9.98 -10.80 9.49
CA PHE A 50 -9.76 -9.51 10.14
C PHE A 50 -10.87 -8.48 9.85
N GLU A 51 -11.87 -8.84 9.05
CA GLU A 51 -13.02 -7.96 8.77
C GLU A 51 -13.83 -7.63 10.04
N CYS A 52 -13.85 -8.54 11.01
CA CYS A 52 -14.54 -8.34 12.29
C CYS A 52 -13.70 -7.59 13.33
N ASP A 53 -12.43 -7.29 13.07
CA ASP A 53 -11.59 -6.55 14.01
C ASP A 53 -11.92 -5.05 13.96
N ILE A 54 -12.73 -4.60 14.90
CA ILE A 54 -13.16 -3.20 15.00
C ILE A 54 -11.97 -2.25 15.15
N ALA A 55 -10.93 -2.62 15.90
CA ALA A 55 -9.78 -1.75 16.10
C ALA A 55 -9.02 -1.56 14.78
N LEU A 56 -8.82 -2.64 14.02
CA LEU A 56 -8.19 -2.57 12.71
C LEU A 56 -9.03 -1.75 11.71
N GLN A 57 -10.35 -1.94 11.69
CA GLN A 57 -11.24 -1.17 10.81
C GLN A 57 -11.23 0.34 11.14
N ILE A 58 -11.10 0.70 12.42
CA ILE A 58 -10.91 2.10 12.83
C ILE A 58 -9.59 2.63 12.26
N HIS A 59 -8.50 1.88 12.39
CA HIS A 59 -7.20 2.30 11.84
C HIS A 59 -7.23 2.46 10.32
N PHE A 60 -7.87 1.54 9.59
CA PHE A 60 -8.05 1.68 8.14
C PHE A 60 -8.86 2.91 7.77
N THR A 61 -9.92 3.21 8.51
CA THR A 61 -10.72 4.42 8.28
C THR A 61 -9.86 5.68 8.45
N LEU A 62 -9.03 5.74 9.51
CA LEU A 62 -8.13 6.86 9.76
C LEU A 62 -7.08 7.00 8.65
N ILE A 63 -6.44 5.90 8.25
CA ILE A 63 -5.43 5.88 7.19
C ILE A 63 -6.05 6.28 5.84
N GLN A 64 -7.23 5.76 5.51
CA GLN A 64 -7.94 6.14 4.28
C GLN A 64 -8.24 7.64 4.26
N SER A 65 -8.81 8.19 5.34
CA SER A 65 -9.07 9.63 5.45
C SER A 65 -7.80 10.44 5.24
N PHE A 66 -6.71 10.04 5.88
CA PHE A 66 -5.43 10.71 5.73
C PHE A 66 -4.92 10.69 4.28
N CYS A 67 -4.96 9.53 3.64
CA CYS A 67 -4.54 9.41 2.25
C CYS A 67 -5.40 10.26 1.31
N PHE A 68 -6.70 10.36 1.55
CA PHE A 68 -7.57 11.22 0.76
C PHE A 68 -7.29 12.70 0.96
N ASP A 69 -7.09 13.15 2.20
CA ASP A 69 -6.83 14.55 2.51
C ASP A 69 -5.48 15.03 1.95
N ASN A 70 -4.51 14.12 1.77
CA ASN A 70 -3.16 14.42 1.26
C ASN A 70 -2.93 13.93 -0.19
N ASP A 71 -3.98 13.53 -0.91
CA ASP A 71 -3.90 13.05 -2.30
C ASP A 71 -2.93 11.85 -2.51
N ILE A 72 -2.73 11.04 -1.47
CA ILE A 72 -1.93 9.81 -1.51
C ILE A 72 -2.76 8.71 -2.18
N SER A 73 -2.18 8.05 -3.20
CA SER A 73 -2.83 6.92 -3.86
C SER A 73 -2.91 5.71 -2.94
N ILE A 74 -4.09 5.11 -2.82
CA ILE A 74 -4.37 4.02 -1.89
C ILE A 74 -5.13 2.87 -2.55
N VAL A 75 -4.77 1.62 -2.22
CA VAL A 75 -5.42 0.41 -2.73
C VAL A 75 -5.65 -0.61 -1.61
N ARG A 76 -6.58 -1.54 -1.85
CA ARG A 76 -6.81 -2.71 -1.00
C ARG A 76 -6.28 -4.00 -1.62
N VAL A 77 -5.79 -4.90 -0.78
CA VAL A 77 -5.36 -6.25 -1.14
C VAL A 77 -5.94 -7.24 -0.13
N SER A 78 -6.48 -8.36 -0.63
CA SER A 78 -7.16 -9.40 0.16
C SER A 78 -6.36 -10.70 0.33
N ASP A 79 -5.10 -10.72 -0.13
CA ASP A 79 -4.20 -11.87 0.00
C ASP A 79 -2.94 -11.46 0.79
N MET A 80 -3.10 -11.40 2.12
CA MET A 80 -2.01 -11.01 3.02
C MET A 80 -0.83 -11.98 2.94
N GLN A 81 -1.09 -13.28 2.81
CA GLN A 81 -0.03 -14.29 2.66
C GLN A 81 0.82 -14.00 1.43
N ARG A 82 0.21 -13.69 0.29
CA ARG A 82 0.94 -13.36 -0.93
C ARG A 82 1.67 -12.03 -0.83
N LEU A 83 1.09 -11.05 -0.17
CA LEU A 83 1.74 -9.76 0.08
C LEU A 83 3.01 -9.94 0.91
N ALA A 84 2.94 -10.78 1.96
CA ALA A 84 4.07 -11.15 2.80
C ALA A 84 5.22 -11.81 2.03
N GLU A 85 4.89 -12.70 1.10
CA GLU A 85 5.88 -13.35 0.23
C GLU A 85 6.60 -12.34 -0.67
N ILE A 86 5.87 -11.36 -1.22
CA ILE A 86 6.42 -10.34 -2.11
C ILE A 86 7.36 -9.40 -1.36
N VAL A 87 6.98 -8.98 -0.16
CA VAL A 87 7.75 -8.06 0.69
C VAL A 87 8.84 -8.81 1.47
N GLY A 88 9.14 -10.06 1.10
CA GLY A 88 10.35 -10.74 1.55
C GLY A 88 10.44 -10.96 3.06
N GLY A 89 9.45 -11.65 3.64
CA GLY A 89 9.66 -12.56 4.77
C GLY A 89 10.45 -12.03 5.98
N LYS A 90 10.24 -10.78 6.43
CA LYS A 90 10.44 -10.43 7.84
C LYS A 90 9.30 -11.07 8.65
N ALA A 91 9.28 -12.41 8.67
CA ALA A 91 8.17 -13.24 9.12
C ALA A 91 7.80 -13.04 10.61
N GLU A 92 8.68 -12.40 11.40
CA GLU A 92 8.42 -12.07 12.81
C GLU A 92 7.74 -10.70 13.00
N GLN A 93 7.60 -9.88 11.96
CA GLN A 93 6.91 -8.57 11.98
C GLN A 93 5.62 -8.57 11.13
N LEU A 94 5.22 -9.75 10.65
CA LEU A 94 4.24 -9.89 9.58
C LEU A 94 2.81 -10.19 10.08
N GLU A 95 2.63 -10.41 11.39
CA GLU A 95 1.30 -10.49 12.01
C GLU A 95 0.54 -9.15 11.90
N ASP A 96 1.23 -8.04 11.63
CA ASP A 96 0.65 -6.69 11.54
C ASP A 96 0.84 -6.00 10.17
N ALA A 97 1.12 -6.76 9.08
CA ALA A 97 1.32 -6.19 7.73
C ALA A 97 0.02 -5.72 7.04
N HIS A 98 -0.92 -5.18 7.81
CA HIS A 98 -2.20 -4.66 7.36
C HIS A 98 -2.09 -3.30 6.65
N CYS A 99 -0.95 -2.62 6.75
CA CYS A 99 -0.66 -1.41 6.02
C CYS A 99 0.78 -1.42 5.53
N ILE A 100 0.99 -1.00 4.28
CA ILE A 100 2.31 -0.81 3.68
C ILE A 100 2.36 0.55 3.01
N LEU A 101 3.39 1.34 3.32
CA LEU A 101 3.68 2.58 2.63
C LEU A 101 4.91 2.46 1.74
N ILE A 102 4.81 3.10 0.58
CA ILE A 102 5.93 3.38 -0.30
C ILE A 102 6.24 4.86 -0.17
N THR A 103 7.46 5.20 0.25
CA THR A 103 7.91 6.60 0.28
C THR A 103 8.61 6.99 -1.02
N ASN A 104 8.60 8.30 -1.29
CA ASN A 104 9.30 8.94 -2.41
C ASN A 104 10.81 8.67 -2.32
N PRO A 105 11.51 8.51 -3.45
CA PRO A 105 12.95 8.34 -3.44
C PRO A 105 13.67 9.60 -2.94
N ALA A 106 14.64 9.43 -2.03
CA ALA A 106 15.33 10.51 -1.33
C ALA A 106 16.04 11.55 -2.22
N ASN A 107 16.30 11.23 -3.49
CA ASN A 107 17.14 12.04 -4.39
C ASN A 107 16.42 12.53 -5.65
N GLY A 108 15.08 12.48 -5.71
CA GLY A 108 14.35 12.79 -6.96
C GLY A 108 14.74 11.85 -8.10
N SER A 109 15.13 10.61 -7.74
CA SER A 109 15.35 9.52 -8.68
C SER A 109 14.15 9.35 -9.61
N TRP A 110 14.40 8.79 -10.78
CA TRP A 110 13.34 8.44 -11.73
C TRP A 110 12.19 7.71 -11.01
N GLU A 111 10.97 8.21 -11.22
CA GLU A 111 9.76 7.56 -10.71
C GLU A 111 9.70 6.13 -11.25
N ASP A 112 9.40 5.19 -10.35
CA ASP A 112 9.25 3.79 -10.70
C ASP A 112 8.07 3.66 -11.71
N PRO A 113 8.30 3.17 -12.94
CA PRO A 113 7.25 3.01 -13.94
C PRO A 113 6.11 2.10 -13.48
N ALA A 114 6.35 1.20 -12.53
CA ALA A 114 5.32 0.38 -11.93
C ALA A 114 4.43 1.21 -10.99
N LEU A 115 5.04 2.12 -10.21
CA LEU A 115 4.34 3.03 -9.30
C LEU A 115 3.51 4.06 -10.07
N GLU A 116 4.03 4.63 -11.15
CA GLU A 116 3.28 5.53 -12.05
C GLU A 116 2.00 4.86 -12.59
N LYS A 117 2.09 3.60 -13.01
CA LYS A 117 0.91 2.83 -13.46
C LYS A 117 -0.12 2.63 -12.35
N LEU A 118 0.32 2.52 -11.09
CA LEU A 118 -0.59 2.39 -9.95
C LEU A 118 -1.30 3.72 -9.65
N HIS A 119 -0.60 4.85 -9.76
CA HIS A 119 -1.23 6.17 -9.66
C HIS A 119 -2.30 6.37 -10.74
N LEU A 120 -1.98 6.05 -12.00
CA LEU A 120 -2.94 6.08 -13.09
C LEU A 120 -4.14 5.16 -12.83
N PHE A 121 -3.90 3.94 -12.34
CA PHE A 121 -4.97 3.02 -11.95
C PHE A 121 -5.88 3.62 -10.87
N CYS A 122 -5.32 4.23 -9.82
CA CYS A 122 -6.11 4.88 -8.78
C CYS A 122 -6.90 6.08 -9.32
N GLU A 123 -6.32 6.87 -10.22
CA GLU A 123 -7.01 7.98 -10.88
C GLU A 123 -8.19 7.49 -11.73
N GLU A 124 -8.00 6.44 -12.53
CA GLU A 124 -9.06 5.81 -13.32
C GLU A 124 -10.18 5.26 -12.44
N SER A 125 -9.85 4.60 -11.33
CA SER A 125 -10.83 4.10 -10.35
C SER A 125 -11.61 5.23 -9.68
N ARG A 126 -10.94 6.33 -9.30
CA ARG A 126 -11.61 7.53 -8.75
C ARG A 126 -12.64 8.11 -9.72
N ARG A 127 -12.36 8.12 -11.03
CA ARG A 127 -13.33 8.56 -12.06
C ARG A 127 -14.58 7.67 -12.13
N LEU A 128 -14.49 6.45 -11.63
CA LEU A 128 -15.60 5.49 -11.52
C LEU A 128 -16.27 5.49 -10.13
N ASN A 129 -15.91 6.43 -9.25
CA ASN A 129 -16.32 6.48 -7.84
C ASN A 129 -15.82 5.31 -6.98
N ASP A 130 -14.79 4.60 -7.44
CA ASP A 130 -14.08 3.59 -6.65
C ASP A 130 -12.85 4.23 -5.99
N TRP A 131 -13.03 4.68 -4.75
CA TRP A 131 -12.06 5.50 -4.02
C TRP A 131 -10.91 4.70 -3.41
N VAL A 132 -11.13 3.42 -3.09
CA VAL A 132 -10.10 2.51 -2.57
C VAL A 132 -10.16 1.21 -3.37
N PRO A 133 -9.64 1.22 -4.61
CA PRO A 133 -9.77 0.08 -5.51
C PRO A 133 -9.02 -1.13 -4.97
N GLU A 134 -9.61 -2.31 -5.19
CA GLU A 134 -8.99 -3.58 -4.82
C GLU A 134 -8.11 -4.12 -5.94
N ILE A 135 -6.93 -4.65 -5.57
CA ILE A 135 -5.98 -5.28 -6.48
C ILE A 135 -5.74 -6.72 -6.04
N SER A 136 -6.01 -7.66 -6.94
CA SER A 136 -5.58 -9.05 -6.79
C SER A 136 -4.10 -9.21 -7.16
N LEU A 137 -3.30 -9.75 -6.25
CA LEU A 137 -1.89 -10.03 -6.50
C LEU A 137 -1.72 -11.19 -7.49
N PRO A 138 -0.66 -11.17 -8.33
CA PRO A 138 -0.43 -12.23 -9.30
C PRO A 138 -0.02 -13.53 -8.59
N GLY A 139 -0.54 -14.66 -9.09
CA GLY A 139 -0.15 -16.00 -8.69
C GLY A 139 1.35 -16.28 -8.91
N ARG A 140 1.81 -17.43 -8.40
CA ARG A 140 3.22 -17.85 -8.51
C ARG A 140 3.63 -18.21 -9.93
#